data_AF-A0A2T2SKR4-F1
#
_entry.id   AF-A0A2T2SKR4-F1
#
_cell.length_a   1.000
_cell.length_b   1.000
_cell.length_c   1.000
_cell.angle_alpha   90.00
_cell.angle_beta   90.00
_cell.angle_gamma   90.00
#
_symmetry.space_group_name_H-M   'P 1'
#
loop_
_entity.id
_entity.type
_entity.pdbx_description
1 polymer ?
#
loop_
_entity_poly.entity_id
_entity_poly.type
_entity_poly.pdbx_seq_one_letter_code
_entity_poly.pdbx_strand_id
1 'polypeptide(L)'
;MTYGFDTGFFYQLISGTGGERVEEAWTNLGREEADGVLSYVVCFELYRHGLRGALPREQTEALVANLPSLCRVAPTGSIPPTRTWKTTKAMTSKS
;
A
#
# COMPACT_ATOMS: atom_id res chain seq x y z
N MET A 1 -0.10 15.59 2.64
CA MET A 1 0.15 14.47 3.59
C MET A 1 0.82 13.35 2.79
N THR A 2 1.62 12.45 3.37
CA THR A 2 2.33 11.39 2.59
C THR A 2 2.08 9.97 3.13
N TYR A 3 1.35 9.19 2.35
CA TYR A 3 1.24 7.73 2.38
C TYR A 3 2.60 7.02 2.44
N GLY A 4 2.91 6.23 3.47
CA GLY A 4 3.85 5.13 3.37
C GLY A 4 3.06 3.83 3.19
N PHE A 5 3.15 3.20 2.01
CA PHE A 5 2.43 1.96 1.73
C PHE A 5 3.35 0.75 1.77
N ASP A 6 2.91 -0.29 2.50
CA ASP A 6 3.53 -1.61 2.52
C ASP A 6 2.64 -2.64 1.81
N THR A 7 3.14 -3.86 1.66
CA THR A 7 2.41 -4.95 1.01
C THR A 7 1.12 -5.33 1.76
N GLY A 8 1.11 -5.18 3.09
CA GLY A 8 -0.06 -5.48 3.93
C GLY A 8 -1.24 -4.53 3.66
N PHE A 9 -0.96 -3.24 3.44
CA PHE A 9 -1.95 -2.26 3.01
C PHE A 9 -2.66 -2.69 1.72
N PHE A 10 -1.89 -3.06 0.70
CA PHE A 10 -2.44 -3.46 -0.59
C PHE A 10 -3.18 -4.80 -0.53
N TYR A 11 -2.75 -5.71 0.36
CA TYR A 11 -3.52 -6.91 0.67
C TYR A 11 -4.92 -6.58 1.17
N GLN A 12 -5.00 -5.68 2.15
CA GLN A 12 -6.27 -5.24 2.74
C GLN A 12 -7.15 -4.50 1.73
N LEU A 13 -6.54 -3.67 0.87
CA LEU A 13 -7.21 -2.95 -0.20
C LEU A 13 -7.84 -3.91 -1.22
N ILE A 14 -7.04 -4.84 -1.76
CA ILE A 14 -7.49 -5.79 -2.79
C ILE A 14 -8.52 -6.78 -2.25
N SER A 15 -8.33 -7.23 -1.01
CA SER A 15 -9.23 -8.21 -0.39
C SER A 15 -10.51 -7.60 0.18
N GLY A 16 -10.63 -6.26 0.18
CA GLY A 16 -11.76 -5.54 0.77
C GLY A 16 -11.85 -5.65 2.30
N THR A 17 -10.74 -5.93 2.98
CA THR A 17 -10.70 -6.17 4.44
C THR A 17 -10.11 -5.01 5.24
N GLY A 18 -9.69 -3.93 4.57
CA GLY A 18 -8.99 -2.79 5.19
C GLY A 18 -9.87 -1.80 5.95
N GLY A 19 -11.18 -1.80 5.68
CA GLY A 19 -12.14 -0.86 6.26
C GLY A 19 -11.85 0.60 5.90
N GLU A 20 -12.54 1.51 6.59
CA GLU A 20 -12.59 2.94 6.28
C GLU A 20 -11.20 3.59 6.17
N ARG A 21 -10.24 3.19 7.01
CA ARG A 21 -8.91 3.82 7.03
C ARG A 21 -8.07 3.48 5.80
N VAL A 22 -8.19 2.27 5.27
CA VAL A 22 -7.49 1.88 4.03
C VAL A 22 -8.13 2.57 2.84
N GLU A 23 -9.46 2.63 2.81
CA GLU A 23 -10.23 3.32 1.78
C GLU A 23 -9.96 4.83 1.77
N GLU A 24 -9.90 5.47 2.94
CA GLU A 24 -9.61 6.89 3.09
C GLU A 24 -8.19 7.21 2.58
N ALA A 25 -7.18 6.44 3.00
CA ALA A 25 -5.81 6.66 2.55
C ALA A 25 -5.67 6.49 1.03
N TRP A 26 -6.34 5.49 0.45
CA TRP A 26 -6.35 5.26 -1.00
C TRP A 26 -7.13 6.34 -1.76
N THR A 27 -8.25 6.80 -1.20
CA THR A 27 -9.07 7.88 -1.76
C THR A 27 -8.32 9.21 -1.76
N ASN A 28 -7.65 9.55 -0.66
CA ASN A 28 -6.87 10.78 -0.54
C ASN A 28 -5.70 10.80 -1.55
N LEU A 29 -5.08 9.64 -1.78
CA LEU A 29 -4.08 9.48 -2.84
C LEU A 29 -4.70 9.74 -4.22
N GLY A 30 -5.83 9.10 -4.53
CA GLY A 30 -6.52 9.24 -5.83
C GLY A 30 -7.10 10.64 -6.10
N ARG A 31 -7.37 11.43 -5.06
CA ARG A 31 -7.81 12.83 -5.14
C ARG A 31 -6.67 13.84 -5.15
N GLU A 32 -5.42 13.38 -5.15
CA GLU A 32 -4.23 14.25 -5.04
C GLU A 32 -4.20 15.10 -3.75
N GLU A 33 -4.96 14.70 -2.72
CA GLU A 33 -4.97 15.33 -1.39
C GLU A 33 -3.80 14.81 -0.51
N ALA A 34 -3.16 13.72 -0.93
CA ALA A 34 -1.98 13.13 -0.32
C ALA A 34 -1.02 12.53 -1.36
N ASP A 35 0.27 12.55 -1.03
CA ASP A 35 1.33 11.87 -1.78
C ASP A 35 1.43 10.40 -1.36
N GLY A 36 1.88 9.53 -2.24
CA GLY A 36 2.18 8.13 -1.94
C GLY A 36 3.68 7.82 -2.05
N VAL A 37 4.22 7.05 -1.11
CA VAL A 37 5.58 6.52 -1.16
C VAL A 37 5.55 5.04 -0.84
N LEU A 38 6.25 4.24 -1.64
CA LEU A 38 6.46 2.82 -1.40
C LEU A 38 7.84 2.38 -1.87
N SER A 39 8.28 1.21 -1.39
CA SER A 39 9.54 0.64 -1.84
C SER A 39 9.37 -0.29 -3.05
N TYR A 40 10.42 -0.46 -3.84
CA TYR A 40 10.45 -1.47 -4.91
C TYR A 40 10.14 -2.90 -4.42
N VAL A 41 10.42 -3.19 -3.14
CA VAL A 41 10.10 -4.48 -2.53
C VAL A 41 8.59 -4.72 -2.50
N VAL A 42 7.79 -3.67 -2.26
CA VAL A 42 6.32 -3.79 -2.23
C VAL A 42 5.79 -4.19 -3.60
N CYS A 43 6.27 -3.57 -4.69
CA CYS A 43 5.90 -3.95 -6.05
C CYS A 43 6.24 -5.41 -6.35
N PHE A 44 7.46 -5.84 -5.98
CA PHE A 44 7.89 -7.22 -6.14
C PHE A 44 7.01 -8.21 -5.37
N GLU A 45 6.72 -7.91 -4.10
CA GLU A 45 5.90 -8.79 -3.26
C GLU A 45 4.49 -8.92 -3.81
N LEU A 46 3.85 -7.82 -4.22
CA LEU A 46 2.53 -7.84 -4.84
C LEU A 46 2.53 -8.72 -6.10
N TYR A 47 3.45 -8.47 -7.03
CA TYR A 47 3.55 -9.27 -8.24
C TYR A 47 3.73 -10.76 -7.92
N ARG A 48 4.62 -11.09 -6.96
CA ARG A 48 4.82 -12.47 -6.49
C ARG A 48 3.55 -13.08 -5.90
N HIS A 49 2.75 -12.31 -5.16
CA HIS A 49 1.50 -12.78 -4.57
C HIS A 49 0.42 -13.05 -5.62
N GLY A 50 0.33 -12.23 -6.67
CA GLY A 50 -0.51 -12.51 -7.84
C GLY A 50 -0.11 -13.79 -8.55
N LEU A 51 1.19 -14.00 -8.80
CA LEU A 51 1.69 -15.23 -9.44
C LEU A 51 1.45 -16.50 -8.61
N ARG A 52 1.46 -16.38 -7.28
CA ARG A 52 1.19 -17.50 -6.35
C ARG A 52 -0.29 -17.77 -6.12
N GLY A 53 -1.19 -16.96 -6.69
CA GLY A 53 -2.64 -17.07 -6.46
C GLY A 53 -3.08 -16.62 -5.06
N ALA A 54 -2.22 -15.92 -4.32
CA ALA A 54 -2.58 -15.37 -3.00
C ALA A 54 -3.36 -14.05 -3.11
N LEU A 55 -3.32 -13.41 -4.27
CA LEU A 55 -4.14 -12.26 -4.67
C LEU A 55 -4.65 -12.48 -6.10
N PRO A 56 -5.79 -11.87 -6.51
CA PRO A 56 -6.25 -11.91 -7.88
C PRO A 56 -5.16 -11.38 -8.83
N ARG A 57 -4.69 -12.25 -9.73
CA ARG A 57 -3.51 -11.99 -10.56
C ARG A 57 -3.68 -10.74 -11.42
N GLU A 58 -4.75 -10.67 -12.21
CA GLU A 58 -5.02 -9.55 -13.13
C GLU A 58 -5.07 -8.21 -12.39
N GLN A 59 -5.82 -8.15 -11.29
CA GLN A 59 -5.93 -6.94 -10.47
C GLN A 59 -4.58 -6.52 -9.88
N THR A 60 -3.77 -7.49 -9.46
CA THR A 60 -2.45 -7.23 -8.87
C THR A 60 -1.44 -6.75 -9.91
N GLU A 61 -1.42 -7.36 -11.10
CA GLU A 61 -0.58 -6.92 -12.22
C GLU A 61 -0.95 -5.50 -12.67
N ALA A 62 -2.24 -5.21 -12.81
CA ALA A 62 -2.72 -3.86 -13.14
C ALA A 62 -2.37 -2.83 -12.06
N LEU A 63 -2.50 -3.18 -10.78
CA LEU A 63 -2.08 -2.31 -9.68
C LEU A 63 -0.58 -2.01 -9.77
N VAL A 64 0.27 -3.05 -9.86
CA VAL A 64 1.73 -2.88 -9.90
C VAL A 64 2.17 -2.04 -11.10
N ALA A 65 1.53 -2.20 -12.26
CA ALA A 65 1.80 -1.38 -13.44
C ALA A 65 1.46 0.11 -13.23
N ASN A 66 0.44 0.42 -12.44
CA ASN A 66 -0.03 1.78 -12.17
C ASN A 66 0.65 2.44 -10.95
N LEU A 67 1.23 1.67 -10.03
CA LEU A 67 1.85 2.24 -8.82
C LEU A 67 2.89 3.34 -9.09
N PRO A 68 3.74 3.28 -10.14
CA PRO A 68 4.68 4.35 -10.44
C PRO A 68 4.05 5.69 -10.87
N SER A 69 2.81 5.70 -11.36
CA SER A 69 2.10 6.95 -11.68
C SER A 69 1.36 7.53 -10.48
N LEU A 70 1.03 6.70 -9.49
CA LEU A 70 0.29 7.10 -8.28
C LEU A 70 1.21 7.40 -7.08
N CYS A 71 2.36 6.73 -7.01
CA CYS A 71 3.27 6.78 -5.87
C CYS A 71 4.71 7.03 -6.31
N ARG A 72 5.46 7.75 -5.47
CA ARG A 72 6.92 7.77 -5.56
C ARG A 72 7.48 6.43 -5.11
N VAL A 73 8.06 5.67 -6.05
CA VAL A 73 8.75 4.41 -5.77
C VAL A 73 10.20 4.68 -5.41
N ALA A 74 10.62 4.26 -4.22
CA ALA A 74 11.92 4.62 -3.64
C ALA A 74 12.71 3.38 -3.16
N PRO A 75 14.06 3.41 -3.20
CA PRO A 75 14.87 2.39 -2.54
C PRO A 75 14.58 2.32 -1.03
N THR A 76 14.61 1.13 -0.43
CA THR A 76 14.22 0.89 0.98
C THR A 76 15.03 1.75 1.98
N GLY A 77 16.28 2.09 1.67
CA GLY A 77 17.14 2.95 2.49
C GLY A 77 16.93 4.47 2.30
N SER A 78 16.08 4.88 1.36
CA SER A 78 15.82 6.31 1.03
C SER A 78 14.47 6.82 1.55
N ILE A 79 13.71 5.95 2.20
CA ILE A 79 12.46 6.30 2.89
C ILE A 79 12.85 6.69 4.31
N PRO A 80 12.76 7.98 4.70
CA PRO A 80 13.20 8.43 6.01
C PRO A 80 12.43 7.67 7.12
N PRO A 81 13.10 7.23 8.20
CA PRO A 81 12.44 6.56 9.31
C PRO A 81 11.37 7.48 9.89
N THR A 82 10.16 6.96 9.92
CA THR A 82 8.93 7.63 10.34
C THR A 82 9.08 8.30 11.71
N ARG A 83 9.28 9.62 11.77
CA ARG A 83 9.13 10.40 13.01
C ARG A 83 7.81 11.19 13.09
N THR A 84 6.99 11.21 12.03
CA THR A 84 5.73 11.97 11.96
C THR A 84 4.66 11.33 11.06
N TRP A 85 4.51 10.00 11.10
CA TRP A 85 3.41 9.32 10.40
C TRP A 85 2.57 8.57 11.42
N LYS A 86 1.26 8.86 11.50
CA LYS A 86 0.31 8.10 12.33
C LYS A 86 0.26 6.67 11.76
N THR A 87 1.04 5.77 12.33
CA THR A 87 1.01 4.35 11.99
C THR A 87 -0.36 3.79 12.39
N THR A 88 -1.02 3.09 11.48
CA THR A 88 -2.21 2.30 11.77
C THR A 88 -1.79 1.05 12.53
N LYS A 89 -1.52 1.16 13.83
CA LYS A 89 -1.49 -0.05 14.66
C LYS A 89 -2.92 -0.58 14.74
N ALA A 90 -3.19 -1.66 14.01
CA ALA A 90 -4.35 -2.50 14.25
C ALA A 90 -4.31 -2.96 15.71
N MET A 91 -5.20 -2.43 16.55
CA MET A 91 -5.43 -2.95 17.88
C MET A 91 -6.18 -4.26 17.72
N THR A 92 -5.47 -5.38 17.87
CA THR A 92 -6.07 -6.64 18.26
C THR A 92 -6.69 -6.44 19.65
N SER A 93 -8.00 -6.30 19.72
CA SER A 93 -8.75 -6.51 20.96
C SER A 93 -8.72 -8.00 21.28
N LYS A 94 -8.03 -8.38 22.35
CA LYS A 94 -8.28 -9.66 23.01
C LYS A 94 -9.56 -9.50 23.84
N SER A 95 -10.53 -10.38 23.59
CA SER A 95 -11.59 -10.74 24.54
C SER A 95 -11.00 -11.37 25.80
#